data_AF-A0A9N9J9P8-F1
#
_entry.id   AF-A0A9N9J9P8-F1
#
_cell.length_a   1.000
_cell.length_b   1.000
_cell.length_c   1.000
_cell.angle_alpha   90.00
_cell.angle_beta   90.00
_cell.angle_gamma   90.00
#
_symmetry.space_group_name_H-M   'P 1'
#
loop_
_entity.id
_entity.type
_entity.pdbx_description
1 polymer ?
#
loop_
_entity_poly.entity_id
_entity_poly.type
_entity_poly.pdbx_seq_one_letter_code
_entity_poly.pdbx_strand_id
1 'polypeptide(L)'
;LDLDYSPTGEEIVTGAYDRTLRLFHSRKGHSRDIYHTKRMQRIFCVKFSMDSKYVLSAVKNAQDTKRIMLQSQRRKEENLRKHSKKDFVPYKAERKK
;
A
#
# COMPACT_ATOMS: atom_id res chain seq x y z
N LEU A 1 -11.54 -1.60 2.31
CA LEU A 1 -12.18 -2.63 1.46
C LEU A 1 -12.30 -2.00 0.09
N ASP A 2 -11.81 -2.67 -0.93
CA ASP A 2 -11.85 -2.15 -2.31
C ASP A 2 -12.14 -3.29 -3.29
N LEU A 3 -12.69 -2.94 -4.46
CA LEU A 3 -13.08 -3.89 -5.50
C LEU A 3 -12.88 -3.28 -6.88
N ASP A 4 -12.56 -4.12 -7.85
CA ASP A 4 -12.38 -3.71 -9.24
C ASP A 4 -12.86 -4.80 -10.19
N TYR A 5 -13.36 -4.39 -11.35
CA TYR A 5 -13.71 -5.31 -12.43
C TYR A 5 -12.54 -5.47 -13.39
N SER A 6 -12.42 -6.65 -14.00
CA SER A 6 -11.55 -6.78 -15.15
C SER A 6 -12.06 -5.87 -16.28
N PRO A 7 -11.17 -5.30 -17.11
CA PRO A 7 -11.56 -4.58 -18.32
C PRO A 7 -12.47 -5.39 -19.26
N THR A 8 -12.36 -6.72 -19.22
CA THR A 8 -13.23 -7.65 -19.97
C THR A 8 -14.62 -7.84 -19.34
N GLY A 9 -14.80 -7.47 -18.07
CA GLY A 9 -16.05 -7.63 -17.31
C GLY A 9 -16.35 -9.07 -16.85
N GLU A 10 -15.48 -10.03 -17.15
CA GLU A 10 -15.67 -11.44 -16.81
C GLU A 10 -15.29 -11.76 -15.37
N GLU A 11 -14.34 -11.01 -14.81
CA GLU A 11 -13.78 -11.23 -13.49
C GLU A 11 -13.93 -10.01 -12.60
N ILE A 12 -14.04 -10.27 -11.30
CA ILE A 12 -14.08 -9.26 -10.26
C ILE A 12 -13.00 -9.62 -9.27
N VAL A 13 -12.26 -8.62 -8.82
CA VAL A 13 -11.28 -8.77 -7.76
C VAL A 13 -11.69 -7.95 -6.55
N THR A 14 -11.49 -8.53 -5.38
CA THR A 14 -11.80 -7.88 -4.11
C THR A 14 -10.61 -7.98 -3.17
N GLY A 15 -10.31 -6.87 -2.51
CA GLY A 15 -9.30 -6.78 -1.46
C GLY A 15 -9.94 -6.64 -0.10
N ALA A 16 -9.73 -7.62 0.79
CA ALA A 16 -10.39 -7.70 2.08
C ALA A 16 -9.49 -7.36 3.28
N TYR A 17 -10.13 -6.96 4.39
CA TYR A 17 -9.46 -6.67 5.66
C TYR A 17 -8.94 -7.93 6.38
N ASP A 18 -9.46 -9.10 6.01
CA ASP A 18 -9.00 -10.41 6.48
C ASP A 18 -7.61 -10.81 5.91
N ARG A 19 -6.99 -9.93 5.12
CA ARG A 19 -5.69 -10.10 4.44
C ARG A 19 -5.76 -11.13 3.31
N THR A 20 -6.95 -11.25 2.70
CA THR A 20 -7.14 -12.08 1.51
C THR A 20 -7.50 -11.23 0.30
N LEU A 21 -7.05 -11.70 -0.85
CA LEU A 21 -7.36 -11.15 -2.16
C LEU A 21 -8.16 -12.23 -2.89
N ARG A 22 -9.40 -11.92 -3.28
CA ARG A 22 -10.30 -12.93 -3.85
C ARG A 22 -10.70 -12.54 -5.26
N LEU A 23 -10.66 -13.51 -6.16
CA LEU A 23 -11.24 -13.37 -7.50
C LEU A 23 -12.57 -14.09 -7.60
N PHE A 24 -13.49 -13.48 -8.31
CA PHE A 24 -14.80 -13.99 -8.61
C PHE A 24 -15.02 -13.93 -10.11
N HIS A 25 -15.74 -14.92 -10.65
CA HIS A 25 -16.34 -14.73 -11.97
C HIS A 25 -17.59 -13.88 -11.80
N SER A 26 -17.78 -12.90 -12.68
CA SER A 26 -18.92 -11.97 -12.64
C SER A 26 -20.28 -12.68 -12.61
N ARG A 27 -20.38 -13.86 -13.24
CA ARG A 27 -21.63 -14.64 -13.34
C ARG A 27 -21.77 -15.77 -12.31
N LYS A 28 -20.79 -15.97 -11.42
CA LYS A 28 -20.81 -17.06 -10.43
C LYS A 28 -20.87 -16.48 -9.01
N GLY A 29 -21.67 -17.10 -8.14
CA GLY A 29 -21.83 -16.65 -6.75
C GLY A 29 -20.70 -17.01 -5.79
N HIS A 30 -19.61 -17.60 -6.28
CA HIS A 30 -18.50 -18.09 -5.46
C HIS A 30 -17.15 -17.59 -5.98
N SER A 31 -16.23 -17.40 -5.04
CA SER A 31 -14.85 -17.05 -5.36
C SER A 31 -14.21 -18.16 -6.18
N ARG A 32 -13.61 -17.81 -7.31
CA ARG A 32 -12.77 -18.71 -8.10
C ARG A 32 -11.53 -19.09 -7.30
N ASP A 33 -10.80 -18.06 -6.87
CA ASP A 33 -9.51 -18.20 -6.19
C ASP A 33 -9.41 -17.25 -5.00
N ILE A 34 -8.64 -17.69 -4.00
CA ILE A 34 -8.32 -16.91 -2.82
C ILE A 34 -6.81 -16.87 -2.67
N TYR A 35 -6.22 -15.68 -2.80
CA TYR A 35 -4.81 -15.45 -2.58
C TYR A 35 -4.57 -14.89 -1.18
N HIS A 36 -3.72 -15.59 -0.43
CA HIS A 36 -3.22 -15.12 0.86
C HIS A 36 -1.81 -15.67 1.12
N THR A 37 -0.97 -14.88 1.79
CA THR A 37 0.35 -15.32 2.26
C THR A 37 0.53 -15.03 3.74
N LYS A 38 1.42 -15.76 4.44
CA LYS A 38 1.67 -15.56 5.89
C LYS A 38 2.05 -14.12 6.26
N ARG A 39 2.68 -13.38 5.35
CA ARG A 39 3.11 -11.98 5.54
C ARG A 39 2.17 -10.95 4.89
N MET A 40 1.07 -11.38 4.26
CA MET A 40 0.09 -10.45 3.69
C MET A 40 -0.59 -9.67 4.80
N GLN A 41 -0.91 -8.41 4.51
CA GLN A 41 -1.52 -7.48 5.45
C GLN A 41 -2.78 -6.91 4.83
N ARG A 42 -3.44 -6.01 5.55
CA ARG A 42 -4.72 -5.45 5.12
C ARG A 42 -4.56 -4.79 3.75
N ILE A 43 -5.44 -5.16 2.82
CA ILE A 43 -5.46 -4.63 1.47
C ILE A 43 -6.32 -3.37 1.46
N PHE A 44 -5.76 -2.27 0.96
CA PHE A 44 -6.43 -0.98 0.94
C PHE A 44 -7.01 -0.64 -0.41
N CYS A 45 -6.33 -1.06 -1.49
CA CYS A 45 -6.75 -0.81 -2.86
C CYS A 45 -6.38 -2.01 -3.72
N VAL A 46 -7.24 -2.33 -4.69
CA VAL A 46 -7.04 -3.35 -5.71
C VAL A 46 -7.39 -2.79 -7.07
N LYS A 47 -6.56 -3.09 -8.08
CA LYS A 47 -6.82 -2.67 -9.45
C LYS A 47 -6.45 -3.75 -10.45
N PHE A 48 -7.30 -3.96 -11.44
CA PHE A 48 -6.92 -4.72 -12.61
C PHE A 48 -6.02 -3.90 -13.53
N SER A 49 -5.06 -4.58 -14.13
CA SER A 49 -4.35 -4.05 -15.29
C SER A 49 -5.27 -4.04 -16.50
N MET A 50 -5.08 -3.08 -17.40
CA MET A 50 -5.88 -2.93 -18.62
C MET A 50 -5.77 -4.13 -19.57
N ASP A 51 -4.67 -4.90 -19.48
CA ASP A 51 -4.50 -6.14 -20.23
C ASP A 51 -5.19 -7.36 -19.58
N SER A 52 -5.88 -7.18 -18.45
CA SER A 52 -6.54 -8.23 -17.66
C SER A 52 -5.62 -9.37 -17.19
N LYS A 53 -4.30 -9.24 -17.31
CA LYS A 53 -3.34 -10.28 -16.91
C LYS A 53 -2.87 -10.15 -15.46
N TYR A 54 -2.89 -8.92 -14.95
CA TYR A 54 -2.35 -8.62 -13.62
C TYR A 54 -3.39 -7.97 -12.73
N VAL A 55 -3.32 -8.30 -11.45
CA VAL A 55 -4.01 -7.60 -10.37
C VAL A 55 -2.94 -6.91 -9.52
N LEU A 56 -3.10 -5.61 -9.36
CA LEU A 56 -2.30 -4.78 -8.47
C LEU A 56 -3.00 -4.68 -7.12
N SER A 57 -2.25 -4.78 -6.03
CA SER A 57 -2.78 -4.59 -4.68
C SER A 57 -1.88 -3.71 -3.84
N ALA A 58 -2.49 -2.75 -3.16
CA ALA A 58 -1.82 -1.87 -2.23
C ALA A 58 -2.00 -2.39 -0.81
N VAL A 59 -0.89 -2.86 -0.22
CA VAL A 59 -0.82 -3.38 1.15
C VAL A 59 -0.05 -2.37 2.00
N LYS A 60 -0.63 -1.96 3.13
CA LYS A 60 0.00 -0.97 4.02
C LYS A 60 0.38 -1.61 5.34
N ASN A 61 1.68 -1.63 5.61
CA ASN A 61 2.25 -2.04 6.88
C ASN A 61 2.45 -0.84 7.79
N ALA A 62 2.08 -0.98 9.07
CA ALA A 62 2.26 0.08 10.06
C ALA A 62 3.75 0.46 10.26
N GLN A 63 4.65 -0.55 10.23
CA GLN A 63 6.09 -0.32 10.35
C GLN A 63 6.65 0.43 9.12
N ASP A 64 6.26 0.00 7.92
CA ASP A 64 6.68 0.65 6.67
C ASP A 64 6.15 2.08 6.59
N THR A 65 4.93 2.33 7.07
CA THR A 65 4.41 3.69 7.15
C THR A 65 5.21 4.56 8.11
N LYS A 66 5.49 4.08 9.31
CA LYS A 66 6.30 4.81 10.28
C LYS A 66 7.68 5.13 9.72
N ARG A 67 8.31 4.18 9.03
CA ARG A 67 9.60 4.36 8.36
C ARG A 67 9.54 5.45 7.30
N ILE A 68 8.55 5.40 6.40
CA ILE A 68 8.36 6.40 5.34
C ILE A 68 8.11 7.78 5.93
N MET A 69 7.28 7.89 6.98
CA MET A 69 7.00 9.16 7.65
C MET A 69 8.27 9.76 8.29
N LEU A 70 9.06 8.95 9.00
CA LEU A 70 10.33 9.39 9.59
C LEU A 70 11.35 9.81 8.52
N GLN A 71 11.41 9.10 7.39
CA GLN A 71 12.26 9.49 6.27
C GLN A 71 11.80 10.80 5.62
N SER A 72 10.48 10.99 5.46
CA SER A 72 9.91 12.24 4.94
C SER A 72 10.19 13.43 5.86
N GLN A 73 10.03 13.25 7.19
CA GLN A 73 10.39 14.28 8.18
C GLN A 73 11.87 14.63 8.12
N ARG A 74 12.76 13.63 8.09
CA ARG A 74 14.21 13.85 7.95
C ARG A 74 14.55 14.65 6.69
N ARG A 75 13.96 14.30 5.55
CA ARG A 75 14.19 15.03 4.28
C ARG A 75 13.72 16.49 4.37
N LYS A 76 12.59 16.76 5.04
CA LYS A 76 12.11 18.13 5.27
C LYS A 76 13.06 18.92 6.15
N GLU A 77 13.52 18.34 7.26
CA GLU A 77 14.48 18.98 8.17
C GLU A 77 15.83 19.24 7.47
N GLU A 78 16.31 18.30 6.66
CA GLU A 78 17.54 18.47 5.89
C GLU A 78 17.42 19.58 4.84
N ASN A 79 16.30 19.62 4.09
CA ASN A 79 16.03 20.69 3.15
C ASN A 79 15.95 22.05 3.85
N LEU A 80 15.30 22.12 5.03
CA LEU A 80 15.25 23.34 5.83
C LEU A 80 16.64 23.79 6.28
N ARG A 81 17.50 22.85 6.71
CA ARG A 81 18.90 23.15 7.08
C ARG A 81 19.70 23.70 5.91
N LYS A 82 19.54 23.12 4.72
CA LYS A 82 20.26 23.56 3.50
C LYS A 82 19.87 24.97 3.07
N HIS A 83 18.62 25.38 3.28
CA HIS A 83 18.10 26.68 2.86
C HIS A 83 17.98 27.70 3.99
N SER A 84 18.44 27.36 5.20
CA SER A 84 18.46 28.26 6.35
C SER A 84 19.86 28.84 6.55
N LYS A 85 19.92 30.00 7.23
CA LYS A 85 21.21 30.53 7.73
C LYS A 85 21.91 29.46 8.59
N LYS A 86 23.23 29.38 8.45
CA LYS A 86 24.09 28.45 9.19
C LYS A 86 23.78 28.55 10.69
N ASP A 87 23.61 27.40 11.35
CA ASP A 87 23.32 27.23 12.78
C ASP A 87 21.91 27.63 13.30
N PHE A 88 21.00 28.09 12.43
CA PHE A 88 19.64 28.47 12.86
C PHE A 88 18.71 27.26 13.14
N VAL A 89 19.02 26.08 12.58
CA VAL A 89 18.20 24.86 12.77
C VAL A 89 18.96 23.85 13.64
N PRO A 90 18.53 23.59 14.90
CA PRO A 90 19.23 22.69 15.81
C PRO A 90 19.17 21.22 15.35
N TYR A 91 20.27 20.49 15.57
CA TYR A 91 20.34 19.04 15.31
C TYR A 91 19.68 18.27 16.45
N LYS A 92 18.62 17.50 16.15
CA LYS A 92 18.01 16.57 17.08
C LYS A 92 18.59 15.18 16.86
N ALA A 93 19.33 14.66 17.83
CA ALA A 93 19.81 13.28 17.79
C ALA A 93 18.64 12.29 17.95
N GLU A 94 18.52 11.31 17.05
CA GLU A 94 17.55 10.23 17.20
C GLU A 94 17.87 9.43 18.48
N ARG A 95 16.93 9.39 19.43
CA ARG A 95 17.02 8.49 20.59
C ARG A 95 17.01 7.05 20.07
N LYS A 96 18.13 6.34 20.24
CA LYS A 96 18.17 4.89 20.04
C LYS A 96 17.23 4.23 21.05
N LYS A 97 16.37 3.34 20.54
CA LYS A 97 15.53 2.46 21.36
C LYS A 97 16.34 1.28 21.85
#